data_AF-A0A173RBY4-F1
#
_entry.id   AF-A0A173RBY4-F1
#
_cell.length_a   1.000
_cell.length_b   1.000
_cell.length_c   1.000
_cell.angle_alpha   90.00
_cell.angle_beta   90.00
_cell.angle_gamma   90.00
#
_symmetry.space_group_name_H-M   'P 1'
#
loop_
_entity.id
_entity.type
_entity.pdbx_description
1 polymer ?
#
loop_
_entity_poly.entity_id
_entity_poly.type
_entity_poly.pdbx_seq_one_letter_code
_entity_poly.pdbx_strand_id
1 'polypeptide(L)' 'MLIIDGNSVYEIDEECVRKKKVPKECGIYEKMMQQQNREKDREYAARDQNTKRP' A
#
# COMPACT_ATOMS: atom_id res chain seq x y z
N MET A 1 -6.64 -2.58 -8.09
CA MET A 1 -5.90 -2.60 -6.81
C MET A 1 -6.83 -3.04 -5.69
N LEU A 2 -6.38 -3.95 -4.81
CA LEU A 2 -7.14 -4.45 -3.66
C LEU A 2 -6.44 -4.06 -2.36
N ILE A 3 -7.17 -3.46 -1.41
CA ILE A 3 -6.68 -3.18 -0.05
C ILE A 3 -7.44 -4.05 0.93
N ILE A 4 -6.70 -4.69 1.84
CA ILE A 4 -7.27 -5.47 2.93
C ILE A 4 -6.92 -4.77 4.24
N ASP A 5 -7.93 -4.31 4.97
CA ASP A 5 -7.80 -3.66 6.27
C ASP A 5 -8.65 -4.43 7.30
N GLY A 6 -8.00 -5.31 8.07
CA GLY A 6 -8.69 -6.21 8.99
C GLY A 6 -9.63 -7.15 8.25
N ASN A 7 -10.94 -7.00 8.48
CA ASN A 7 -12.00 -7.78 7.82
C ASN A 7 -12.61 -7.06 6.61
N SER A 8 -12.17 -5.83 6.32
CA SER A 8 -12.66 -5.04 5.20
C SER A 8 -11.78 -5.24 3.98
N VAL A 9 -12.40 -5.52 2.84
CA VAL A 9 -11.75 -5.61 1.54
C VAL A 9 -12.27 -4.46 0.67
N TYR A 10 -11.36 -3.66 0.14
CA TYR A 10 -11.66 -2.55 -0.73
C TYR A 10 -11.11 -2.81 -2.12
N GLU A 11 -12.01 -2.87 -3.11
CA GLU A 11 -11.65 -2.84 -4.51
C GLU A 11 -11.51 -1.40 -4.99
N ILE A 12 -10.36 -1.10 -5.57
CA ILE A 12 -10.05 0.21 -6.12
C ILE A 12 -9.63 0.01 -7.57
N ASP A 13 -10.35 0.68 -8.46
CA ASP A 13 -9.99 0.74 -9.86
C ASP A 13 -8.65 1.48 -10.04
N GLU A 14 -7.76 0.93 -10.86
CA GLU A 14 -6.43 1.50 -11.09
C GLU A 14 -6.49 2.90 -11.71
N GLU A 15 -7.54 3.21 -12.48
CA GLU A 15 -7.74 4.56 -13.02
C GLU A 15 -8.09 5.56 -11.91
N CYS A 16 -8.80 5.15 -10.85
CA CYS A 16 -9.11 6.04 -9.73
C CYS A 16 -7.84 6.45 -8.97
N VAL A 17 -6.91 5.51 -8.80
CA VAL A 17 -5.60 5.76 -8.20
C VAL A 17 -4.76 6.68 -9.09
N ARG A 18 -4.63 6.34 -10.38
CA ARG A 18 -3.84 7.11 -11.35
C ARG A 18 -4.35 8.54 -11.53
N LYS A 19 -5.67 8.71 -11.61
CA LYS A 19 -6.29 10.01 -11.81
C LYS A 19 -6.46 10.81 -10.49
N LYS A 20 -5.99 10.28 -9.35
CA LYS A 20 -6.20 10.86 -8.00
C LYS A 20 -7.66 11.22 -7.73
N LYS A 21 -8.59 10.46 -8.31
CA LYS A 21 -10.04 10.70 -8.19
C LYS A 21 -10.64 10.10 -6.93
N VAL A 22 -9.86 9.35 -6.15
CA VAL A 22 -10.29 8.87 -4.83
C VAL A 22 -10.49 10.08 -3.92
N PRO A 23 -11.71 10.36 -3.44
CA PRO A 23 -11.97 11.47 -2.55
C PRO A 23 -11.10 11.35 -1.29
N LYS A 24 -10.53 12.47 -0.82
CA LYS A 24 -9.71 12.47 0.40
C LYS A 24 -10.51 12.02 1.64
N GLU A 25 -11.81 12.30 1.67
CA GLU A 25 -12.73 11.85 2.72
C GLU A 25 -12.93 10.33 2.75
N CYS A 26 -12.56 9.61 1.69
CA CYS A 26 -12.85 8.20 1.56
C CYS A 26 -12.02 7.33 2.52
N GLY A 27 -10.98 7.85 3.19
CA GLY A 27 -10.09 7.09 4.10
C GLY A 27 -9.23 6.03 3.39
N ILE A 28 -9.69 5.51 2.25
CA ILE A 28 -9.03 4.59 1.33
C ILE A 28 -7.65 5.11 0.90
N TYR A 29 -7.55 6.41 0.59
CA TYR A 29 -6.29 7.01 0.15
C TYR A 29 -5.21 6.90 1.25
N GLU A 30 -5.61 7.06 2.50
CA GLU A 30 -4.71 6.95 3.64
C GLU A 30 -4.27 5.48 3.86
N LYS A 31 -5.21 4.54 3.72
CA LYS A 31 -4.94 3.09 3.75
C LYS A 31 -4.01 2.65 2.61
N MET A 32 -4.17 3.20 1.40
CA MET A 32 -3.27 2.98 0.26
C MET A 32 -1.84 3.37 0.60
N MET A 33 -1.65 4.61 1.07
CA MET A 33 -0.33 5.12 1.44
C MET A 33 0.30 4.26 2.54
N GLN A 34 -0.48 3.85 3.53
CA GLN A 34 0.00 3.02 4.62
C GLN A 34 0.43 1.62 4.15
N GLN A 35 -0.33 1.00 3.25
CA GLN A 35 0.03 -0.30 2.67
C GLN A 35 1.31 -0.21 1.83
N GLN A 36 1.42 0.80 0.97
CA GLN A 36 2.61 1.01 0.15
C GLN A 36 3.85 1.29 1.01
N ASN A 37 3.69 2.02 2.12
CA ASN A 37 4.79 2.25 3.05
C ASN A 37 5.22 0.96 3.76
N ARG A 38 4.28 0.11 4.17
CA ARG A 38 4.59 -1.22 4.72
C ARG A 38 5.30 -2.13 3.72
N GLU A 39 4.91 -2.08 2.44
CA GLU A 39 5.58 -2.84 1.38
C GLU A 39 7.02 -2.36 1.16
N LYS A 40 7.25 -1.04 1.15
CA LYS A 40 8.60 -0.47 1.09
C LYS A 40 9.44 -0.82 2.31
N ASP A 41 8.86 -0.80 3.50
CA ASP A 41 9.56 -1.15 4.74
C ASP A 41 9.97 -2.64 4.73
N ARG A 42 9.07 -3.52 4.25
CA ARG A 42 9.39 -4.94 4.01
C ARG A 42 10.48 -5.10 2.96
N GLU A 43 10.44 -4.36 1.85
CA GLU A 43 11.47 -4.41 0.82
C GLU A 43 12.82 -3.95 1.37
N TYR A 44 12.83 -2.88 2.16
CA TYR A 44 14.03 -2.38 2.82
C TYR A 44 14.60 -3.39 3.82
N ALA A 45 13.75 -3.98 4.67
CA ALA A 45 14.15 -5.04 5.60
C ALA A 45 14.67 -6.30 4.89
N ALA A 46 14.04 -6.68 3.77
CA ALA A 46 14.48 -7.81 2.94
C ALA A 46 15.84 -7.51 2.27
N ARG A 47 16.07 -6.28 1.82
CA ARG A 47 17.38 -5.83 1.29
C ARG A 47 18.46 -5.85 2.36
N ASP A 48 18.20 -5.33 3.55
CA ASP A 48 19.15 -5.34 4.67
C ASP A 48 19.56 -6.77 5.06
N GLN A 49 18.59 -7.69 5.13
CA GLN A 49 18.86 -9.12 5.35
C GLN A 49 19.70 -9.74 4.22
N ASN A 50 19.54 -9.28 2.99
CA ASN A 50 20.30 -9.79 1.85
C ASN A 50 21.74 -9.27 1.83
N THR A 51 21.99 -8.04 2.31
CA THR A 51 23.34 -7.47 2.47
C THR A 51 24.10 -8.01 3.68
N LYS A 52 23.43 -8.69 4.61
CA LYS A 52 24.04 -9.35 5.78
C LYS A 52 24.26 -10.85 5.60
N ARG A 53 23.92 -11.42 4.44
CA ARG A 53 24.30 -12.80 4.10
C ARG A 53 25.82 -12.84 3.81
N PRO A 54 26.59 -13.69 4.51
CA PRO A 54 28.04 -13.83 4.31
C PRO A 54 28.40 -14.45 2.96
#